data_AF-A0AAU4TNW2-F1
#
_entry.id   AF-A0AAU4TNW2-F1
#
_cell.length_a   1.000
_cell.length_b   1.000
_cell.length_c   1.000
_cell.angle_alpha   90.00
_cell.angle_beta   90.00
_cell.angle_gamma   90.00
#
_symmetry.space_group_name_H-M   'P 1'
#
loop_
_entity.id
_entity.type
_entity.pdbx_description
1 polymer ?
#
loop_
_entity_poly.entity_id
_entity_poly.type
_entity_poly.pdbx_seq_one_letter_code
_entity_poly.pdbx_strand_id
1 'polypeptide(L)' 'MKNVLHESPGDDNARTLRLLDATDTAFAHESATELGADFEQVVLEGLLTDRAVAVYPPAGHTYPRKD' A
#
# COMPACT_ATOMS: atom_id res chain seq x y z
N MET A 1 -4.91 22.57 21.49
CA MET A 1 -5.18 21.71 20.31
C MET A 1 -3.97 20.81 20.11
N LYS A 2 -4.14 19.48 20.07
CA LYS A 2 -3.03 18.58 19.71
C LYS A 2 -2.83 18.70 18.20
N ASN A 3 -1.63 19.06 17.75
CA ASN A 3 -1.31 19.05 16.32
C ASN A 3 -1.35 17.60 15.86
N VAL A 4 -2.31 17.27 14.99
CA VAL A 4 -2.35 15.97 14.31
C VAL A 4 -1.38 16.06 13.14
N LEU A 5 -0.29 15.29 13.20
CA LEU A 5 0.63 15.17 12.09
C LEU A 5 0.06 14.14 11.10
N HIS A 6 -0.09 14.52 9.84
CA HIS A 6 -0.41 13.58 8.76
C HIS A 6 0.88 12.95 8.22
N GLU A 7 0.76 11.75 7.66
CA GLU A 7 1.83 11.15 6.87
C GLU A 7 2.21 12.07 5.70
N SER A 8 3.50 12.14 5.40
CA SER A 8 4.03 12.77 4.19
C SER A 8 4.10 11.73 3.06
N PRO A 9 4.28 12.17 1.80
CA PRO A 9 4.55 11.24 0.69
C PRO A 9 5.75 10.31 0.95
N GLY A 10 6.76 10.77 1.71
CA GLY A 10 7.91 9.95 2.09
C GLY A 10 7.58 8.86 3.10
N ASP A 11 6.69 9.16 4.07
CA ASP A 11 6.22 8.17 5.05
C ASP A 11 5.37 7.10 4.36
N ASP A 12 4.52 7.53 3.43
CA ASP A 12 3.69 6.65 2.61
C ASP A 12 4.54 5.70 1.75
N ASN A 13 5.53 6.22 1.03
CA ASN A 13 6.46 5.38 0.27
C ASN A 13 7.23 4.39 1.17
N ALA A 14 7.68 4.81 2.36
CA ALA A 14 8.34 3.92 3.30
C ALA A 14 7.40 2.83 3.86
N ARG A 15 6.11 3.15 4.04
CA ARG A 15 5.08 2.17 4.41
C ARG A 15 4.82 1.18 3.28
N THR A 16 4.74 1.65 2.03
CA THR A 16 4.61 0.80 0.84
C THR A 16 5.79 -0.17 0.72
N LEU A 17 7.03 0.30 0.87
CA LEU A 17 8.21 -0.57 0.85
C LEU A 17 8.16 -1.66 1.94
N ARG A 18 7.77 -1.30 3.18
CA ARG A 18 7.59 -2.29 4.26
C ARG A 18 6.49 -3.31 3.96
N LEU A 19 5.41 -2.90 3.30
CA LEU A 19 4.36 -3.80 2.86
C LEU A 19 4.87 -4.76 1.79
N LEU A 20 5.66 -4.27 0.83
CA LEU A 20 6.27 -5.09 -0.22
C LEU A 20 7.22 -6.14 0.35
N ASP A 21 8.11 -5.76 1.27
CA ASP A 21 9.01 -6.70 1.96
C ASP A 21 8.20 -7.79 2.72
N ALA A 22 7.07 -7.41 3.32
CA ALA A 22 6.20 -8.35 4.01
C ALA A 22 5.45 -9.28 3.04
N THR A 23 5.08 -8.79 1.84
CA THR A 23 4.43 -9.62 0.82
C THR A 23 5.34 -10.72 0.31
N ASP A 24 6.64 -10.47 0.15
CA ASP A 24 7.60 -11.53 -0.22
C ASP A 24 7.57 -12.69 0.79
N THR A 25 7.44 -12.39 2.08
CA THR A 25 7.31 -13.40 3.13
C THR A 25 5.96 -14.12 3.07
N ALA A 26 4.88 -13.40 2.78
CA ALA A 26 3.54 -13.97 2.68
C ALA A 26 3.41 -14.92 1.47
N PHE A 27 3.95 -14.54 0.32
CA PHE A 27 3.91 -15.34 -0.92
C PHE A 27 4.96 -16.46 -0.97
N ALA A 28 5.93 -16.49 -0.05
CA ALA A 28 6.79 -17.66 0.12
C ALA A 28 6.01 -18.94 0.51
N HIS A 29 4.77 -18.79 0.98
CA HIS A 29 3.86 -19.90 1.23
C HIS A 29 2.86 -20.02 0.09
N GLU A 30 2.83 -21.19 -0.55
CA GLU A 30 1.82 -21.51 -1.55
C GLU A 30 0.43 -21.56 -0.88
N SER A 31 -0.50 -20.74 -1.35
CA SER A 31 -1.85 -20.71 -0.80
C SER A 31 -2.56 -22.02 -1.14
N ALA A 32 -3.20 -22.63 -0.14
CA ALA A 32 -4.00 -23.84 -0.35
C ALA A 32 -5.28 -23.61 -1.18
N THR A 33 -5.56 -22.36 -1.56
CA THR A 33 -6.77 -21.94 -2.26
C THR A 33 -6.43 -21.06 -3.46
N GLU A 34 -7.28 -21.12 -4.48
CA GLU A 34 -7.17 -20.29 -5.68
C GLU A 34 -7.34 -18.78 -5.38
N LEU A 35 -7.96 -18.45 -4.24
CA LEU A 35 -8.14 -17.07 -3.78
C LEU A 35 -6.81 -16.35 -3.53
N GLY A 36 -5.73 -17.07 -3.22
CA GLY A 36 -4.41 -16.47 -3.03
C GLY A 36 -3.84 -15.86 -4.31
N ALA A 37 -4.04 -16.53 -5.45
CA ALA A 37 -3.60 -16.05 -6.75
C ALA A 37 -4.39 -14.81 -7.21
N ASP A 38 -5.72 -14.82 -7.03
CA ASP A 38 -6.57 -13.66 -7.32
C ASP A 38 -6.19 -12.44 -6.46
N PHE A 39 -5.90 -12.68 -5.18
CA PHE A 39 -5.47 -11.63 -4.25
C PHE A 39 -4.10 -11.07 -4.65
N GLU A 40 -3.13 -11.93 -4.97
CA GLU A 40 -1.82 -11.53 -5.46
C GLU A 40 -1.92 -10.66 -6.72
N GLN A 41 -2.74 -11.08 -7.69
CA GLN A 41 -2.97 -10.33 -8.92
C GLN A 41 -3.52 -8.92 -8.65
N VAL A 42 -4.53 -8.79 -7.79
CA VAL A 42 -5.12 -7.49 -7.42
C VAL A 42 -4.10 -6.59 -6.71
N VAL A 43 -3.32 -7.15 -5.79
CA VAL A 43 -2.29 -6.40 -5.06
C VAL A 43 -1.20 -5.91 -6.00
N LEU A 44 -0.68 -6.78 -6.88
CA LEU A 44 0.35 -6.43 -7.86
C LEU A 44 -0.16 -5.42 -8.89
N GLU A 45 -1.40 -5.57 -9.38
CA GLU A 45 -2.02 -4.59 -10.29
C GLU A 45 -2.12 -3.21 -9.63
N GLY A 46 -2.57 -3.15 -8.38
CA GLY A 46 -2.65 -1.90 -7.61
C GLY A 46 -1.28 -1.23 -7.42
N LEU A 47 -0.25 -2.00 -7.08
CA LEU A 47 1.12 -1.48 -6.89
C LEU A 47 1.76 -0.96 -8.18
N LEU A 48 1.49 -1.62 -9.31
CA LEU A 48 1.98 -1.19 -10.63
C LEU A 48 1.23 0.04 -11.15
N THR A 49 -0.04 0.19 -10.78
CA THR A 49 -0.90 1.30 -11.20
C THR A 49 -0.92 2.48 -10.24
N ASP A 50 -0.30 2.42 -9.05
CA ASP A 50 -0.32 3.53 -8.08
C ASP A 50 0.43 4.78 -8.58
N ARG A 51 1.25 4.66 -9.64
CA ARG A 51 1.82 5.80 -10.38
C ARG A 51 0.90 6.37 -11.46
N ALA A 52 -0.28 5.79 -11.69
CA ALA A 52 -1.20 6.20 -12.74
C ALA A 52 -2.01 7.45 -12.39
N VAL A 53 -2.04 7.85 -11.12
CA VAL A 53 -2.72 9.07 -10.67
C VAL A 53 -1.72 10.23 -10.64
N ALA A 54 -2.02 11.31 -11.36
CA ALA A 54 -1.15 12.48 -11.42
C ALA A 54 -0.94 13.18 -10.07
N VAL A 55 -1.85 12.95 -9.10
CA VAL A 55 -1.81 13.46 -7.73
C VAL A 55 -2.29 12.37 -6.78
N TYR A 56 -1.46 12.05 -5.78
CA TYR A 56 -1.79 11.16 -4.68
C TYR A 56 -1.61 11.87 -3.33
N PRO A 57 -2.52 11.71 -2.35
CA PRO A 57 -3.76 10.94 -2.47
C PRO A 57 -4.78 11.64 -3.39
N PRO A 58 -5.79 10.93 -3.93
CA PRO A 58 -6.80 11.52 -4.81
C PRO A 58 -7.55 12.67 -4.15
N ALA A 59 -8.17 13.54 -4.97
CA ALA A 59 -8.95 14.66 -4.45
C ALA A 59 -10.04 14.19 -3.45
N GLY A 60 -10.09 14.82 -2.28
CA GLY A 60 -11.00 14.44 -1.19
C GLY A 60 -10.42 13.40 -0.22
N HIS A 61 -9.25 12.85 -0.50
CA HIS A 61 -8.52 11.97 0.41
C HIS A 61 -7.37 12.74 1.07
N THR A 62 -7.00 12.34 2.28
CA THR A 62 -5.83 12.86 2.99
C THR A 62 -4.95 11.71 3.42
N TYR A 63 -3.66 11.97 3.58
CA TYR A 63 -2.75 10.99 4.16
C TYR A 63 -3.24 10.57 5.56
N PRO A 64 -3.04 9.29 5.94
CA PRO A 64 -3.34 8.81 7.29
C PRO A 64 -2.67 9.69 8.36
N ARG A 65 -3.24 9.67 9.57
CA ARG A 65 -2.62 10.34 10.72
C ARG A 65 -1.41 9.52 11.16
N LYS A 66 -0.35 10.19 11.60
CA LYS A 66 0.76 9.54 12.30
C LYS A 66 0.33 9.20 13.73
N ASP A 67 0.41 7.92 14.08
CA ASP A 67 0.29 7.40 15.45
C ASP A 67 1.51 7.74 16.31
#